data_AF-A0A7X3SKS9-F1
#
_entry.id   AF-A0A7X3SKS9-F1
#
_cell.length_a   1.000
_cell.length_b   1.000
_cell.length_c   1.000
_cell.angle_alpha   90.00
_cell.angle_beta   90.00
_cell.angle_gamma   90.00
#
_symmetry.space_group_name_H-M   'P 1'
#
loop_
_entity.id
_entity.type
_entity.pdbx_description
1 polymer ?
#
loop_
_entity_poly.entity_id
_entity_poly.type
_entity_poly.pdbx_seq_one_letter_code
_entity_poly.pdbx_strand_id
1 'polypeptide(L)'
;MYNEEIPYKEKTSESTRQMRQEYWEVAKGLQKVDGLLTSQFLEAVAKEHIEGRYTSDEALEHVRRYYNEASKDYDRGEREADEVSARMVRLLEKMTFKFSPVMLKSIHRELFFGVLPDEYVGEWRTCNLTKEEAVLGGRSVQYGDWNSIQDYLQYDFGEERGYRYQYPFRDTDIQRFAQFISGIWQTHPFREGNTRTTAIFIQLYAGSMGLKITNEPFRENAMFFRNALVRSNFSDIPKGIYPDFSYLEAFFDNVFCNAGHDLSQMDLVCHALL
;
A
#
# COMPACT_ATOMS: atom_id res chain seq x y z
N MET A 1 12.92 46.13 -7.94
CA MET A 1 13.67 45.13 -8.72
C MET A 1 13.19 43.76 -8.26
N TYR A 2 12.28 43.14 -8.99
CA TYR A 2 11.94 41.73 -8.80
C TYR A 2 11.69 41.17 -10.20
N ASN A 3 12.72 40.57 -10.77
CA ASN A 3 12.67 39.69 -11.93
C ASN A 3 14.05 39.04 -12.08
N GLU A 4 14.51 38.38 -11.02
CA GLU A 4 15.43 37.26 -11.22
C GLU A 4 14.55 36.02 -11.35
N GLU A 5 14.57 35.42 -12.53
CA GLU A 5 13.87 34.18 -12.83
C GLU A 5 14.50 33.08 -11.97
N ILE A 6 13.73 32.51 -11.02
CA ILE A 6 14.20 31.40 -10.19
C ILE A 6 14.09 30.13 -11.04
N PRO A 7 15.20 29.49 -11.46
CA PRO A 7 15.14 28.33 -12.34
C PRO A 7 14.60 27.10 -11.59
N TYR A 8 13.84 26.26 -12.29
CA TYR A 8 13.51 24.93 -11.81
C TYR A 8 14.78 24.11 -11.56
N LYS A 9 14.81 23.36 -10.46
CA LYS A 9 15.89 22.40 -10.15
C LYS A 9 15.31 20.99 -10.15
N GLU A 10 16.13 20.02 -10.54
CA GLU A 10 15.79 18.61 -10.37
C GLU A 10 15.60 18.30 -8.89
N LYS A 11 14.54 17.56 -8.57
CA LYS A 11 14.26 17.13 -7.20
C LYS A 11 15.19 15.97 -6.86
N THR A 12 16.19 16.21 -6.01
CA THR A 12 16.99 15.16 -5.37
C THR A 12 16.31 14.70 -4.08
N SER A 13 16.36 13.40 -3.78
CA SER A 13 15.85 12.87 -2.50
C SER A 13 16.71 13.42 -1.34
N GLU A 14 16.05 14.00 -0.33
CA GLU A 14 16.68 14.47 0.91
C GLU A 14 16.46 13.48 2.08
N SER A 15 16.16 12.22 1.76
CA SER A 15 15.86 11.19 2.76
C SER A 15 17.04 10.97 3.71
N THR A 16 16.79 11.07 5.02
CA THR A 16 17.79 10.75 6.03
C THR A 16 18.04 9.25 6.11
N ARG A 17 19.13 8.84 6.78
CA ARG A 17 19.39 7.42 7.10
C ARG A 17 18.20 6.75 7.79
N GLN A 18 17.57 7.46 8.73
CA GLN A 18 16.40 6.95 9.45
C GLN A 18 15.20 6.74 8.51
N MET A 19 14.88 7.72 7.67
CA MET A 19 13.77 7.58 6.71
C MET A 19 13.98 6.40 5.76
N ARG A 20 15.21 6.22 5.25
CA ARG A 20 15.55 5.09 4.38
C ARG A 20 15.37 3.74 5.07
N GLN A 21 15.77 3.66 6.34
CA GLN A 21 15.56 2.46 7.15
C GLN A 21 14.06 2.17 7.29
N GLU A 22 13.26 3.17 7.63
CA GLU A 22 11.80 3.00 7.76
C GLU A 22 11.16 2.57 6.43
N TYR A 23 11.54 3.15 5.29
CA TYR A 23 11.02 2.77 3.98
C TYR A 23 11.32 1.30 3.64
N TRP A 24 12.55 0.84 3.87
CA TRP A 24 12.90 -0.56 3.64
C TRP A 24 12.14 -1.51 4.55
N GLU A 25 12.00 -1.18 5.83
CA GLU A 25 11.28 -2.01 6.77
C GLU A 25 9.79 -2.12 6.44
N VAL A 26 9.15 -1.02 6.02
CA VAL A 26 7.77 -1.02 5.51
C VAL A 26 7.67 -1.86 4.24
N ALA A 27 8.56 -1.63 3.27
CA ALA A 27 8.55 -2.31 1.99
C ALA A 27 8.66 -3.84 2.14
N LYS A 28 9.59 -4.31 2.98
CA LYS A 28 9.75 -5.73 3.32
C LYS A 28 8.55 -6.28 4.09
N GLY A 29 8.06 -5.54 5.09
CA GLY A 29 6.90 -5.94 5.91
C GLY A 29 5.62 -6.16 5.09
N LEU A 30 5.38 -5.31 4.08
CA LEU A 30 4.23 -5.40 3.20
C LEU A 30 4.21 -6.65 2.30
N GLN A 31 5.35 -7.31 2.07
CA GLN A 31 5.40 -8.54 1.26
C GLN A 31 4.71 -9.72 1.97
N LYS A 32 4.68 -9.71 3.32
CA LYS A 32 4.03 -10.73 4.14
C LYS A 32 2.53 -10.87 3.85
N VAL A 33 1.90 -9.84 3.28
CA VAL A 33 0.47 -9.86 2.88
C VAL A 33 0.16 -11.00 1.92
N ASP A 34 1.12 -11.32 1.04
CA ASP A 34 1.00 -12.40 0.06
C ASP A 34 1.86 -13.62 0.46
N GLY A 35 2.27 -13.69 1.74
CA GLY A 35 3.10 -14.78 2.27
C GLY A 35 4.53 -14.80 1.74
N LEU A 36 4.99 -13.69 1.14
CA LEU A 36 6.31 -13.58 0.53
C LEU A 36 7.37 -13.12 1.55
N LEU A 37 8.60 -13.56 1.33
CA LEU A 37 9.78 -13.18 2.11
C LEU A 37 10.84 -12.62 1.17
N THR A 38 11.58 -11.63 1.66
CA THR A 38 12.69 -11.02 0.92
C THR A 38 13.98 -11.79 1.11
N SER A 39 14.88 -11.71 0.14
CA SER A 39 16.15 -12.44 0.14
C SER A 39 17.18 -11.81 1.06
N GLN A 40 18.21 -12.60 1.41
CA GLN A 40 19.42 -12.06 2.05
C GLN A 40 20.17 -11.07 1.14
N PHE A 41 20.04 -11.22 -0.19
CA PHE A 41 20.64 -10.30 -1.13
C PHE A 41 20.01 -8.90 -1.03
N LEU A 42 18.68 -8.82 -0.94
CA LEU A 42 17.98 -7.56 -0.73
C LEU A 42 18.39 -6.90 0.58
N GLU A 43 18.57 -7.67 1.67
CA GLU A 43 19.04 -7.11 2.94
C GLU A 43 20.42 -6.44 2.81
N ALA A 44 21.33 -7.01 2.01
CA ALA A 44 22.60 -6.38 1.69
C ALA A 44 22.40 -5.07 0.91
N VAL A 45 21.60 -5.09 -0.16
CA VAL A 45 21.29 -3.88 -0.96
C VAL A 45 20.64 -2.78 -0.10
N ALA A 46 19.69 -3.15 0.76
CA ALA A 46 19.01 -2.24 1.66
C ALA A 46 19.99 -1.56 2.62
N LYS A 47 20.91 -2.33 3.22
CA LYS A 47 21.95 -1.79 4.10
C LYS A 47 22.83 -0.74 3.41
N GLU A 48 23.31 -1.04 2.21
CA GLU A 48 24.15 -0.12 1.43
C GLU A 48 23.39 1.18 1.10
N HIS A 49 22.11 1.06 0.71
CA HIS A 49 21.23 2.20 0.45
C HIS A 49 20.97 3.05 1.71
N ILE A 50 20.66 2.42 2.85
CA ILE A 50 20.41 3.09 4.14
C ILE A 50 21.64 3.90 4.58
N GLU A 51 22.84 3.35 4.36
CA GLU A 51 24.11 4.00 4.67
C GLU A 51 24.48 5.10 3.64
N GLY A 52 23.72 5.23 2.56
CA GLY A 52 23.89 6.26 1.53
C GLY A 52 24.99 6.00 0.53
N ARG A 53 25.37 4.74 0.35
CA ARG A 53 26.27 4.32 -0.72
C ARG A 53 25.57 4.20 -2.08
N TYR A 54 24.26 4.01 -2.08
CA TYR A 54 23.41 3.99 -3.27
C TYR A 54 22.29 5.03 -3.14
N THR A 55 21.84 5.50 -4.29
CA THR A 55 20.49 6.07 -4.50
C THR A 55 19.46 4.94 -4.58
N SER A 56 18.17 5.26 -4.43
CA SER A 56 17.09 4.27 -4.58
C SER A 56 16.99 3.73 -6.01
N ASP A 57 17.36 4.53 -7.02
CA ASP A 57 17.46 4.09 -8.41
C ASP A 57 18.59 3.05 -8.59
N GLU A 58 19.76 3.27 -8.00
CA GLU A 58 20.88 2.31 -8.03
C GLU A 58 20.55 1.04 -7.25
N ALA A 59 19.93 1.15 -6.07
CA ALA A 59 19.50 0.00 -5.28
C ALA A 59 18.54 -0.90 -6.08
N LEU A 60 17.55 -0.31 -6.77
CA LEU A 60 16.64 -1.05 -7.65
C LEU A 60 17.38 -1.74 -8.81
N GLU A 61 18.35 -1.07 -9.41
CA GLU A 61 19.15 -1.62 -10.49
C GLU A 61 20.02 -2.81 -10.03
N HIS A 62 20.60 -2.74 -8.83
CA HIS A 62 21.31 -3.87 -8.23
C HIS A 62 20.41 -5.11 -8.07
N VAL A 63 19.18 -4.93 -7.61
CA VAL A 63 18.18 -6.01 -7.51
C VAL A 63 17.83 -6.59 -8.88
N ARG A 64 17.58 -5.73 -9.87
CA ARG A 64 17.26 -6.18 -11.23
C ARG A 64 18.40 -6.98 -11.87
N ARG A 65 19.65 -6.52 -11.73
CA ARG A 65 20.81 -7.24 -12.27
C ARG A 65 20.97 -8.62 -11.64
N TYR A 66 20.83 -8.71 -10.33
CA TYR A 66 20.90 -9.99 -9.61
C TYR A 66 19.95 -11.04 -10.21
N TYR A 67 18.68 -10.69 -10.44
CA TYR A 67 17.70 -11.64 -11.00
C TYR A 67 17.79 -11.85 -12.51
N ASN A 68 18.42 -10.94 -13.25
CA ASN A 68 18.70 -11.11 -14.68
C ASN A 68 19.92 -11.99 -14.94
N GLU A 69 20.93 -11.92 -14.07
CA GLU A 69 22.20 -12.64 -14.19
C GLU A 69 22.19 -13.99 -13.45
N ALA A 70 21.33 -14.15 -12.44
CA ALA A 70 21.13 -15.43 -11.79
C ALA A 70 20.71 -16.50 -12.81
N SER A 71 21.20 -17.73 -12.63
CA SER A 71 20.61 -18.89 -13.29
C SER A 71 19.10 -18.90 -13.01
N LYS A 72 18.29 -19.49 -13.90
CA LYS A 72 16.81 -19.55 -13.77
C LYS A 72 16.30 -20.35 -12.54
N ASP A 73 17.13 -20.55 -11.52
CA ASP A 73 16.94 -21.42 -10.36
C ASP A 73 16.67 -20.64 -9.06
N TYR A 74 16.26 -19.37 -9.15
CA TYR A 74 15.83 -18.57 -8.00
C TYR A 74 14.35 -18.77 -7.69
N ASP A 75 13.96 -18.53 -6.43
CA ASP A 75 12.56 -18.55 -6.02
C ASP A 75 11.81 -17.33 -6.61
N ARG A 76 10.67 -17.60 -7.27
CA ARG A 76 9.88 -16.54 -7.91
C ARG A 76 9.23 -15.59 -6.92
N GLY A 77 8.83 -16.11 -5.75
CA GLY A 77 8.26 -15.30 -4.68
C GLY A 77 9.28 -14.37 -4.05
N GLU A 78 10.51 -14.86 -3.85
CA GLU A 78 11.66 -14.07 -3.40
C GLU A 78 11.99 -12.95 -4.39
N ARG A 79 12.03 -13.26 -5.71
CA ARG A 79 12.21 -12.25 -6.76
C ARG A 79 11.14 -11.16 -6.71
N GLU A 80 9.88 -11.56 -6.62
CA GLU A 80 8.77 -10.61 -6.51
C GLU A 80 8.93 -9.74 -5.27
N ALA A 81 9.16 -10.34 -4.10
CA ALA A 81 9.30 -9.63 -2.84
C ALA A 81 10.43 -8.58 -2.92
N ASP A 82 11.56 -8.95 -3.49
CA ASP A 82 12.73 -8.09 -3.61
C ASP A 82 12.52 -6.93 -4.58
N GLU A 83 12.09 -7.24 -5.81
CA GLU A 83 11.85 -6.21 -6.82
C GLU A 83 10.78 -5.23 -6.38
N VAL A 84 9.65 -5.73 -5.86
CA VAL A 84 8.54 -4.90 -5.38
C VAL A 84 9.00 -4.04 -4.20
N SER A 85 9.76 -4.60 -3.24
CA SER A 85 10.27 -3.83 -2.10
C SER A 85 11.19 -2.70 -2.52
N ALA A 86 12.13 -2.95 -3.44
CA ALA A 86 13.02 -1.90 -3.95
C ALA A 86 12.24 -0.78 -4.68
N ARG A 87 11.17 -1.14 -5.42
CA ARG A 87 10.29 -0.18 -6.10
C ARG A 87 9.43 0.64 -5.11
N MET A 88 8.98 0.02 -4.02
CA MET A 88 8.28 0.72 -2.94
C MET A 88 9.17 1.81 -2.33
N VAL A 89 10.43 1.48 -1.99
CA VAL A 89 11.39 2.45 -1.43
C VAL A 89 11.64 3.60 -2.40
N ARG A 90 11.85 3.29 -3.67
CA ARG A 90 12.01 4.30 -4.73
C ARG A 90 10.82 5.24 -4.83
N LEU A 91 9.59 4.73 -4.76
CA LEU A 91 8.37 5.55 -4.78
C LEU A 91 8.28 6.48 -3.57
N LEU A 92 8.55 5.95 -2.37
CA LEU A 92 8.50 6.71 -1.12
C LEU A 92 9.55 7.82 -1.06
N GLU A 93 10.76 7.59 -1.57
CA GLU A 93 11.79 8.64 -1.65
C GLU A 93 11.48 9.71 -2.69
N LYS A 94 11.05 9.31 -3.89
CA LYS A 94 10.72 10.27 -4.96
C LYS A 94 9.55 11.15 -4.55
N MET A 95 8.62 10.61 -3.77
CA MET A 95 7.47 11.31 -3.20
C MET A 95 6.76 12.19 -4.24
N THR A 96 6.60 11.65 -5.45
CA THR A 96 5.90 12.30 -6.55
C THR A 96 4.48 11.77 -6.55
N PHE A 97 3.52 12.64 -6.30
CA PHE A 97 2.13 12.23 -6.08
C PHE A 97 1.16 13.25 -6.66
N LYS A 98 0.06 12.73 -7.20
CA LYS A 98 -1.11 13.52 -7.57
C LYS A 98 -2.35 12.76 -7.11
N PHE A 99 -3.23 13.45 -6.38
CA PHE A 99 -4.46 12.85 -5.87
C PHE A 99 -5.49 12.58 -6.99
N SER A 100 -5.45 11.36 -7.54
CA SER A 100 -6.25 10.91 -8.68
C SER A 100 -6.28 9.38 -8.76
N PRO A 101 -7.37 8.77 -9.28
CA PRO A 101 -7.41 7.33 -9.59
C PRO A 101 -6.26 6.85 -10.49
N VAL A 102 -5.76 7.71 -11.40
CA VAL A 102 -4.62 7.39 -12.28
C VAL A 102 -3.36 7.09 -11.47
N MET A 103 -3.22 7.69 -10.27
CA MET A 103 -2.08 7.43 -9.40
C MET A 103 -2.04 5.97 -8.94
N LEU A 104 -3.20 5.31 -8.75
CA LEU A 104 -3.25 3.89 -8.43
C LEU A 104 -2.64 3.06 -9.57
N LYS A 105 -3.00 3.35 -10.83
CA LYS A 105 -2.40 2.69 -12.01
C LYS A 105 -0.89 2.90 -12.06
N SER A 106 -0.43 4.13 -11.84
CA SER A 106 0.99 4.47 -11.86
C SER A 106 1.78 3.73 -10.77
N ILE A 107 1.26 3.69 -9.54
CA ILE A 107 1.87 2.94 -8.43
C ILE A 107 1.91 1.45 -8.79
N HIS A 108 0.78 0.87 -9.18
CA HIS A 108 0.71 -0.55 -9.52
C HIS A 108 1.67 -0.91 -10.66
N ARG A 109 1.74 -0.09 -11.71
CA ARG A 109 2.67 -0.31 -12.82
C ARG A 109 4.12 -0.32 -12.34
N GLU A 110 4.51 0.69 -11.57
CA GLU A 110 5.85 0.81 -11.02
C GLU A 110 6.19 -0.42 -10.17
N LEU A 111 5.30 -0.82 -9.25
CA LEU A 111 5.52 -1.96 -8.36
C LEU A 111 5.68 -3.28 -9.13
N PHE A 112 4.84 -3.53 -10.13
CA PHE A 112 4.65 -4.90 -10.65
C PHE A 112 5.14 -5.14 -12.09
N PHE A 113 5.67 -4.13 -12.78
CA PHE A 113 6.20 -4.31 -14.14
C PHE A 113 7.28 -5.39 -14.21
N GLY A 114 7.10 -6.41 -15.05
CA GLY A 114 8.04 -7.54 -15.18
C GLY A 114 8.01 -8.54 -14.01
N VAL A 115 7.08 -8.37 -13.07
CA VAL A 115 6.81 -9.27 -11.93
C VAL A 115 5.48 -9.99 -12.14
N LEU A 116 4.41 -9.24 -12.43
CA LEU A 116 3.10 -9.78 -12.81
C LEU A 116 2.97 -9.85 -14.36
N PRO A 117 2.01 -10.63 -14.89
CA PRO A 117 1.69 -10.63 -16.32
C PRO A 117 1.40 -9.22 -16.86
N ASP A 118 1.95 -8.89 -18.03
CA ASP A 118 1.92 -7.54 -18.59
C ASP A 118 0.50 -6.99 -18.76
N GLU A 119 -0.47 -7.85 -19.08
CA GLU A 119 -1.88 -7.48 -19.21
C GLU A 119 -2.54 -7.03 -17.90
N TYR A 120 -1.93 -7.32 -16.73
CA TYR A 120 -2.44 -6.92 -15.41
C TYR A 120 -1.74 -5.65 -14.88
N VAL A 121 -0.56 -5.32 -15.40
CA VAL A 121 0.31 -4.32 -14.80
C VAL A 121 -0.18 -2.90 -15.08
N GLY A 122 -0.76 -2.28 -14.05
CA GLY A 122 -1.22 -0.89 -14.11
C GLY A 122 -2.51 -0.72 -14.89
N GLU A 123 -3.23 -1.82 -15.13
CA GLU A 123 -4.50 -1.82 -15.83
C GLU A 123 -5.62 -2.32 -14.94
N TRP A 124 -6.82 -1.78 -15.15
CA TRP A 124 -8.00 -2.26 -14.45
C TRP A 124 -8.30 -3.69 -14.87
N ARG A 125 -8.74 -4.52 -13.93
CA ARG A 125 -9.19 -5.88 -14.24
C ARG A 125 -10.38 -5.84 -15.20
N THR A 126 -10.48 -6.86 -16.04
CA THR A 126 -11.50 -6.99 -17.09
C THR A 126 -12.54 -8.07 -16.78
N CYS A 127 -12.58 -8.53 -15.54
CA CYS A 127 -13.55 -9.51 -15.06
C CYS A 127 -13.84 -9.32 -13.57
N ASN A 128 -14.98 -9.86 -13.12
CA ASN A 128 -15.32 -9.91 -11.70
C ASN A 128 -14.53 -11.01 -10.98
N LEU A 129 -14.17 -10.74 -9.72
CA LEU A 129 -13.34 -11.61 -8.91
C LEU A 129 -14.09 -12.01 -7.64
N THR A 130 -13.69 -13.15 -7.09
CA THR A 130 -14.04 -13.61 -5.75
C THR A 130 -12.77 -14.16 -5.12
N LYS A 131 -12.62 -13.98 -3.81
CA LYS A 131 -11.48 -14.50 -3.05
C LYS A 131 -11.97 -15.05 -1.72
N GLU A 132 -11.60 -16.29 -1.42
CA GLU A 132 -11.90 -16.86 -0.11
C GLU A 132 -11.13 -16.12 0.99
N GLU A 133 -11.84 -15.71 2.03
CA GLU A 133 -11.27 -14.99 3.15
C GLU A 133 -11.26 -15.86 4.41
N ALA A 134 -10.07 -16.23 4.88
CA ALA A 134 -9.92 -17.05 6.09
C ALA A 134 -10.61 -16.42 7.31
N VAL A 135 -10.50 -15.09 7.47
CA VAL A 135 -11.17 -14.35 8.56
C VAL A 135 -12.69 -14.32 8.45
N LEU A 136 -13.26 -14.77 7.33
CA LEU A 136 -14.70 -14.89 7.08
C LEU A 136 -15.15 -16.35 6.88
N GLY A 137 -14.36 -17.33 7.32
CA GLY A 137 -14.68 -18.75 7.14
C GLY A 137 -14.73 -19.19 5.67
N GLY A 138 -13.86 -18.61 4.82
CA GLY A 138 -13.78 -18.91 3.39
C GLY A 138 -14.75 -18.12 2.51
N ARG A 139 -15.60 -17.26 3.09
CA ARG A 139 -16.48 -16.37 2.30
C ARG A 139 -15.69 -15.26 1.62
N SER A 140 -16.21 -14.76 0.52
CA SER A 140 -15.63 -13.62 -0.20
C SER A 140 -16.31 -12.31 0.19
N VAL A 141 -15.53 -11.23 0.19
CA VAL A 141 -16.07 -9.87 0.05
C VAL A 141 -16.68 -9.72 -1.34
N GLN A 142 -17.71 -8.88 -1.46
CA GLN A 142 -18.23 -8.46 -2.75
C GLN A 142 -17.41 -7.28 -3.28
N TYR A 143 -16.62 -7.52 -4.32
CA TYR A 143 -15.87 -6.47 -5.01
C TYR A 143 -16.77 -5.72 -6.00
N GLY A 144 -16.37 -4.51 -6.38
CA GLY A 144 -17.09 -3.70 -7.38
C GLY A 144 -17.21 -4.42 -8.74
N ASP A 145 -18.20 -4.06 -9.56
CA ASP A 145 -18.23 -4.56 -10.94
C ASP A 145 -17.03 -4.02 -11.75
N TRP A 146 -16.41 -4.89 -12.55
CA TRP A 146 -15.21 -4.54 -13.30
C TRP A 146 -15.44 -3.43 -14.33
N ASN A 147 -16.64 -3.33 -14.92
CA ASN A 147 -16.94 -2.29 -15.90
C ASN A 147 -17.05 -0.91 -15.28
N SER A 148 -17.28 -0.83 -13.97
CA SER A 148 -17.56 0.41 -13.24
C SER A 148 -16.39 0.86 -12.36
N ILE A 149 -15.23 0.18 -12.41
CA ILE A 149 -14.04 0.51 -11.59
C ILE A 149 -13.68 1.99 -11.71
N GLN A 150 -13.64 2.52 -12.93
CA GLN A 150 -13.27 3.90 -13.17
C GLN A 150 -14.27 4.88 -12.51
N ASP A 151 -15.57 4.57 -12.60
CA ASP A 151 -16.64 5.42 -12.07
C ASP A 151 -16.66 5.39 -10.54
N TYR A 152 -16.49 4.21 -9.92
CA TYR A 152 -16.38 4.08 -8.47
C TYR A 152 -15.19 4.86 -7.92
N LEU A 153 -14.01 4.71 -8.51
CA LEU A 153 -12.84 5.46 -8.07
C LEU A 153 -12.98 6.97 -8.31
N GLN A 154 -13.63 7.40 -9.40
CA GLN A 154 -13.88 8.82 -9.63
C GLN A 154 -14.81 9.41 -8.57
N TYR A 155 -15.85 8.67 -8.20
CA TYR A 155 -16.76 9.04 -7.13
C TYR A 155 -16.03 9.15 -5.79
N ASP A 156 -15.33 8.08 -5.37
CA ASP A 156 -14.62 8.04 -4.08
C ASP A 156 -13.56 9.14 -3.95
N PHE A 157 -12.74 9.35 -4.99
CA PHE A 157 -11.76 10.44 -4.99
C PHE A 157 -12.40 11.82 -5.08
N GLY A 158 -13.57 11.94 -5.70
CA GLY A 158 -14.34 13.17 -5.77
C GLY A 158 -14.85 13.59 -4.39
N GLU A 159 -15.48 12.65 -3.70
CA GLU A 159 -15.97 12.80 -2.33
C GLU A 159 -14.81 13.12 -1.36
N GLU A 160 -13.69 12.40 -1.48
CA GLU A 160 -12.54 12.60 -0.61
C GLU A 160 -11.89 13.97 -0.81
N ARG A 161 -11.80 14.46 -2.06
CA ARG A 161 -11.28 15.81 -2.36
C ARG A 161 -12.10 16.92 -1.71
N GLY A 162 -13.40 16.69 -1.48
CA GLY A 162 -14.28 17.63 -0.79
C GLY A 162 -14.04 17.73 0.72
N TYR A 163 -13.35 16.75 1.31
CA TYR A 163 -13.08 16.71 2.74
C TYR A 163 -11.82 17.48 3.12
N ARG A 164 -11.84 18.12 4.29
CA ARG A 164 -10.70 18.88 4.83
C ARG A 164 -10.26 18.33 6.16
N TYR A 165 -9.20 17.52 6.11
CA TYR A 165 -8.55 17.00 7.31
C TYR A 165 -8.05 18.11 8.22
N GLN A 166 -8.20 17.90 9.53
CA GLN A 166 -7.62 18.74 10.57
C GLN A 166 -6.37 18.09 11.17
N TYR A 167 -5.41 18.88 11.62
CA TYR A 167 -4.22 18.38 12.32
C TYR A 167 -4.13 18.99 13.74
N PRO A 168 -3.96 18.18 14.80
CA PRO A 168 -3.91 16.71 14.79
C PRO A 168 -5.24 16.08 14.32
N PHE A 169 -5.16 14.85 13.79
CA PHE A 169 -6.34 14.11 13.35
C PHE A 169 -7.26 13.85 14.54
N ARG A 170 -8.57 14.02 14.33
CA ARG A 170 -9.62 13.61 15.28
C ARG A 170 -10.21 12.27 14.84
N ASP A 171 -11.03 11.66 15.68
CA ASP A 171 -11.75 10.42 15.33
C ASP A 171 -12.51 10.53 14.01
N THR A 172 -13.13 11.69 13.73
CA THR A 172 -13.83 11.93 12.45
C THR A 172 -12.90 11.95 11.24
N ASP A 173 -11.67 12.41 11.42
CA ASP A 173 -10.64 12.44 10.38
C ASP A 173 -10.16 11.00 10.11
N ILE A 174 -9.93 10.20 11.17
CA ILE A 174 -9.59 8.77 11.06
C ILE A 174 -10.70 7.96 10.39
N GLN A 175 -11.96 8.14 10.81
CA GLN A 175 -13.13 7.48 10.22
C GLN A 175 -13.27 7.79 8.74
N ARG A 176 -13.13 9.07 8.36
CA ARG A 176 -13.21 9.47 6.95
C ARG A 176 -12.10 8.83 6.13
N PHE A 177 -10.87 8.85 6.63
CA PHE A 177 -9.72 8.23 5.96
C PHE A 177 -9.93 6.71 5.80
N ALA A 178 -10.39 6.03 6.85
CA ALA A 178 -10.68 4.60 6.83
C ALA A 178 -11.75 4.25 5.77
N GLN A 179 -12.83 5.03 5.69
CA GLN A 179 -13.88 4.84 4.68
C GLN A 179 -13.34 5.00 3.26
N PHE A 180 -12.56 6.06 2.99
CA PHE A 180 -11.99 6.29 1.67
C PHE A 180 -11.07 5.15 1.23
N ILE A 181 -10.16 4.71 2.10
CA ILE A 181 -9.27 3.59 1.79
C ILE A 181 -10.04 2.28 1.62
N SER A 182 -11.04 2.03 2.46
CA SER A 182 -11.90 0.85 2.33
C SER A 182 -12.60 0.81 0.98
N GLY A 183 -13.10 1.96 0.48
CA GLY A 183 -13.76 2.07 -0.83
C GLY A 183 -12.82 1.77 -2.01
N ILE A 184 -11.59 2.28 -1.97
CA ILE A 184 -10.55 1.92 -2.96
C ILE A 184 -10.34 0.40 -2.97
N TRP A 185 -10.19 -0.21 -1.80
CA TRP A 185 -9.90 -1.64 -1.70
C TRP A 185 -11.11 -2.50 -2.11
N GLN A 186 -12.34 -2.08 -1.79
CA GLN A 186 -13.58 -2.76 -2.19
C GLN A 186 -13.81 -2.71 -3.69
N THR A 187 -13.50 -1.58 -4.33
CA THR A 187 -13.49 -1.48 -5.79
C THR A 187 -12.58 -2.56 -6.41
N HIS A 188 -11.49 -2.88 -5.71
CA HIS A 188 -10.53 -3.92 -6.05
C HIS A 188 -10.06 -3.82 -7.51
N PRO A 189 -9.46 -2.68 -7.91
CA PRO A 189 -9.31 -2.31 -9.32
C PRO A 189 -8.38 -3.23 -10.12
N PHE A 190 -7.42 -3.91 -9.49
CA PHE A 190 -6.43 -4.73 -10.18
C PHE A 190 -6.72 -6.23 -10.05
N ARG A 191 -6.09 -7.04 -10.92
CA ARG A 191 -6.21 -8.51 -10.86
C ARG A 191 -5.50 -9.11 -9.65
N GLU A 192 -4.43 -8.47 -9.22
CA GLU A 192 -3.56 -8.82 -8.10
C GLU A 192 -2.87 -7.55 -7.58
N GLY A 193 -2.21 -7.56 -6.42
CA GLY A 193 -1.42 -6.41 -5.95
C GLY A 193 -2.21 -5.24 -5.37
N ASN A 194 -3.54 -5.39 -5.18
CA ASN A 194 -4.40 -4.32 -4.64
C ASN A 194 -3.94 -3.81 -3.28
N THR A 195 -3.69 -4.68 -2.30
CA THR A 195 -3.32 -4.26 -0.94
C THR A 195 -1.97 -3.53 -0.90
N ARG A 196 -0.95 -4.04 -1.60
CA ARG A 196 0.38 -3.42 -1.69
C ARG A 196 0.33 -2.07 -2.42
N THR A 197 -0.48 -1.96 -3.47
CA THR A 197 -0.72 -0.68 -4.16
C THR A 197 -1.41 0.33 -3.26
N THR A 198 -2.47 -0.08 -2.54
CA THR A 198 -3.20 0.77 -1.61
C THR A 198 -2.32 1.24 -0.45
N ALA A 199 -1.45 0.38 0.10
CA ALA A 199 -0.52 0.75 1.16
C ALA A 199 0.47 1.85 0.73
N ILE A 200 1.01 1.77 -0.49
CA ILE A 200 1.89 2.82 -1.02
C ILE A 200 1.11 4.09 -1.34
N PHE A 201 -0.11 3.95 -1.89
CA PHE A 201 -0.98 5.10 -2.13
C PHE A 201 -1.27 5.87 -0.83
N ILE A 202 -1.55 5.18 0.28
CA ILE A 202 -1.77 5.81 1.59
C ILE A 202 -0.57 6.64 2.02
N GLN A 203 0.64 6.06 1.97
CA GLN A 203 1.86 6.74 2.40
C GLN A 203 2.17 7.96 1.53
N LEU A 204 2.01 7.83 0.21
CA LEU A 204 2.20 8.95 -0.72
C LEU A 204 1.12 10.03 -0.54
N TYR A 205 -0.12 9.64 -0.27
CA TYR A 205 -1.21 10.58 -0.02
C TYR A 205 -0.99 11.35 1.29
N ALA A 206 -0.69 10.64 2.38
CA ALA A 206 -0.38 11.24 3.68
C ALA A 206 0.79 12.23 3.59
N GLY A 207 1.90 11.82 2.98
CA GLY A 207 3.05 12.72 2.83
C GLY A 207 2.76 13.89 1.88
N SER A 208 1.86 13.75 0.89
CA SER A 208 1.44 14.88 0.04
C SER A 208 0.65 15.94 0.82
N MET A 209 0.02 15.55 1.93
CA MET A 209 -0.61 16.46 2.89
C MET A 209 0.39 17.00 3.93
N GLY A 210 1.67 16.62 3.86
CA GLY A 210 2.70 16.99 4.83
C GLY A 210 2.62 16.22 6.15
N LEU A 211 1.80 15.15 6.21
CA LEU A 211 1.66 14.34 7.42
C LEU A 211 2.88 13.44 7.59
N LYS A 212 3.36 13.37 8.84
CA LYS A 212 4.30 12.33 9.26
C LYS A 212 3.48 11.16 9.78
N ILE A 213 3.81 9.97 9.34
CA ILE A 213 3.13 8.74 9.77
C ILE A 213 4.11 7.86 10.54
N THR A 214 3.58 7.10 11.49
CA THR A 214 4.28 5.99 12.12
C THR A 214 4.27 4.80 11.16
N ASN A 215 5.46 4.33 10.81
CA ASN A 215 5.65 3.25 9.83
C ASN A 215 5.55 1.84 10.44
N GLU A 216 5.57 1.71 11.77
CA GLU A 216 5.47 0.44 12.49
C GLU A 216 4.23 -0.38 12.11
N PRO A 217 2.99 0.17 12.03
CA PRO A 217 1.82 -0.64 11.70
C PRO A 217 1.91 -1.29 10.32
N PHE A 218 2.48 -0.61 9.31
CA PHE A 218 2.69 -1.20 7.99
C PHE A 218 3.79 -2.28 7.98
N ARG A 219 4.79 -2.15 8.84
CA ARG A 219 5.91 -3.10 8.98
C ARG A 219 5.50 -4.40 9.68
N GLU A 220 4.79 -4.27 10.81
CA GLU A 220 4.51 -5.41 11.71
C GLU A 220 3.10 -5.96 11.54
N ASN A 221 2.13 -5.12 11.16
CA ASN A 221 0.72 -5.47 11.14
C ASN A 221 0.14 -5.44 9.70
N ALA A 222 0.95 -5.74 8.69
CA ALA A 222 0.50 -5.75 7.29
C ALA A 222 -0.68 -6.72 7.04
N MET A 223 -0.66 -7.90 7.66
CA MET A 223 -1.79 -8.84 7.62
C MET A 223 -3.02 -8.31 8.36
N PHE A 224 -2.83 -7.55 9.44
CA PHE A 224 -3.94 -6.90 10.17
C PHE A 224 -4.60 -5.89 9.26
N PHE A 225 -3.82 -4.99 8.65
CA PHE A 225 -4.32 -4.01 7.71
C PHE A 225 -5.14 -4.67 6.60
N ARG A 226 -4.61 -5.74 5.99
CA ARG A 226 -5.29 -6.49 4.95
C ARG A 226 -6.62 -7.08 5.43
N ASN A 227 -6.63 -7.69 6.61
CA ASN A 227 -7.84 -8.30 7.17
C ASN A 227 -8.84 -7.25 7.68
N ALA A 228 -8.37 -6.06 8.10
CA ALA A 228 -9.21 -4.94 8.50
C ALA A 228 -9.99 -4.41 7.30
N LEU A 229 -9.34 -4.33 6.12
CA LEU A 229 -10.01 -4.02 4.86
C LEU A 229 -11.06 -5.06 4.46
N VAL A 230 -10.84 -6.34 4.78
CA VAL A 230 -11.86 -7.38 4.59
C VAL A 230 -13.05 -7.14 5.51
N ARG A 231 -12.80 -6.88 6.80
CA ARG A 231 -13.85 -6.65 7.80
C ARG A 231 -14.65 -5.38 7.58
N SER A 232 -14.04 -4.31 7.06
CA SER A 232 -14.71 -3.07 6.71
C SER A 232 -15.55 -3.16 5.43
N ASN A 233 -15.49 -4.28 4.70
CA ASN A 233 -16.21 -4.46 3.42
C ASN A 233 -17.12 -5.69 3.38
N PHE A 234 -17.28 -6.43 4.48
CA PHE A 234 -18.12 -7.62 4.53
C PHE A 234 -19.42 -7.38 5.29
N SER A 235 -20.51 -7.96 4.78
CA SER A 235 -21.81 -7.97 5.45
C SER A 235 -22.56 -9.29 5.21
N ASP A 236 -23.23 -9.79 6.23
CA ASP A 236 -24.22 -10.87 6.17
C ASP A 236 -25.36 -10.49 7.12
N ILE A 237 -26.33 -9.73 6.59
CA ILE A 237 -27.45 -9.15 7.36
C ILE A 237 -28.29 -10.24 8.04
N PRO A 238 -28.66 -11.36 7.39
CA PRO A 238 -29.35 -12.47 8.07
C PRO A 238 -28.61 -13.03 9.29
N LYS A 239 -27.27 -12.95 9.31
CA LYS A 239 -26.44 -13.34 10.45
C LYS A 239 -26.11 -12.18 11.41
N GLY A 240 -26.63 -10.98 11.18
CA GLY A 240 -26.34 -9.79 11.98
C GLY A 240 -24.91 -9.27 11.82
N ILE A 241 -24.24 -9.61 10.73
CA ILE A 241 -22.86 -9.18 10.45
C ILE A 241 -22.91 -7.96 9.53
N TYR A 242 -22.29 -6.88 9.98
CA TYR A 242 -22.20 -5.62 9.25
C TYR A 242 -20.73 -5.24 9.03
N PRO A 243 -20.43 -4.33 8.09
CA PRO A 243 -19.09 -3.80 7.91
C PRO A 243 -18.57 -3.22 9.22
N ASP A 244 -17.39 -3.64 9.63
CA ASP A 244 -16.76 -3.23 10.88
C ASP A 244 -15.49 -2.44 10.58
N PHE A 245 -15.60 -1.12 10.70
CA PHE A 245 -14.49 -0.20 10.47
C PHE A 245 -13.56 -0.05 11.67
N SER A 246 -13.96 -0.49 12.87
CA SER A 246 -13.22 -0.23 14.11
C SER A 246 -11.77 -0.72 14.05
N TYR A 247 -11.53 -1.87 13.41
CA TYR A 247 -10.17 -2.39 13.21
C TYR A 247 -9.35 -1.50 12.28
N LEU A 248 -9.93 -1.04 11.17
CA LEU A 248 -9.23 -0.20 10.21
C LEU A 248 -8.97 1.20 10.79
N GLU A 249 -9.92 1.72 11.57
CA GLU A 249 -9.78 2.96 12.33
C GLU A 249 -8.66 2.84 13.38
N ALA A 250 -8.62 1.77 14.16
CA ALA A 250 -7.54 1.53 15.13
C ALA A 250 -6.16 1.41 14.45
N PHE A 251 -6.09 0.77 13.29
CA PHE A 251 -4.86 0.73 12.48
C PHE A 251 -4.42 2.14 12.09
N PHE A 252 -5.33 2.97 11.57
CA PHE A 252 -5.00 4.33 11.15
C PHE A 252 -4.71 5.26 12.31
N ASP A 253 -5.34 5.08 13.46
CA ASP A 253 -5.04 5.86 14.66
C ASP A 253 -3.62 5.55 15.18
N ASN A 254 -3.15 4.30 15.05
CA ASN A 254 -1.74 3.99 15.27
C ASN A 254 -0.82 4.65 14.25
N VAL A 255 -1.21 4.67 12.96
CA VAL A 255 -0.40 5.27 11.87
C VAL A 255 -0.29 6.79 12.01
N PHE A 256 -1.39 7.49 12.30
CA PHE A 256 -1.43 8.96 12.27
C PHE A 256 -1.25 9.61 13.65
N CYS A 257 -1.64 8.92 14.72
CA CYS A 257 -1.67 9.47 16.07
C CYS A 257 -0.75 8.73 17.05
N ASN A 258 -0.14 7.60 16.65
CA ASN A 258 0.67 6.75 17.52
C ASN A 258 -0.11 6.31 18.78
N ALA A 259 -1.38 5.96 18.61
CA ALA A 259 -2.31 5.68 19.71
C ALA A 259 -1.99 4.39 20.51
N GLY A 260 -1.23 3.46 19.94
CA GLY A 260 -0.79 2.24 20.62
C GLY A 260 -1.88 1.19 20.81
N HIS A 261 -2.90 1.16 19.93
CA HIS A 261 -3.90 0.10 19.87
C HIS A 261 -3.23 -1.26 19.63
N ASP A 262 -3.72 -2.30 20.29
CA ASP A 262 -3.30 -3.67 20.01
C ASP A 262 -3.93 -4.14 18.69
N LEU A 263 -3.09 -4.60 17.76
CA LEU A 263 -3.49 -4.98 16.41
C LEU A 263 -3.39 -6.51 16.23
N SER A 264 -4.17 -7.25 17.01
CA SER A 264 -4.21 -8.71 17.02
C SER A 264 -5.00 -9.28 15.82
N GLN A 265 -4.43 -10.27 15.12
CA GLN A 265 -5.13 -10.98 14.03
C GLN A 265 -6.40 -11.69 14.49
N MET A 266 -6.40 -12.19 15.73
CA MET A 266 -7.50 -13.01 16.23
C MET A 266 -8.79 -12.21 16.35
N ASP A 267 -8.68 -10.91 16.61
CA ASP A 267 -9.83 -10.04 16.77
C ASP A 267 -10.62 -9.87 15.46
N LEU A 268 -9.97 -10.04 14.31
CA LEU A 268 -10.62 -9.94 13.00
C LEU A 268 -11.33 -11.21 12.56
N VAL A 269 -11.12 -12.33 13.26
CA VAL A 269 -11.78 -13.59 12.93
C VAL A 269 -13.28 -13.46 13.18
N CYS A 270 -14.08 -13.63 12.13
CA CYS A 270 -15.53 -13.61 12.25
C CYS A 270 -16.03 -14.97 12.74
N HIS A 271 -16.01 -15.18 14.06
CA HIS A 271 -16.41 -16.46 14.67
C HIS A 271 -17.84 -16.90 14.33
N ALA A 272 -18.74 -15.99 13.98
CA ALA A 272 -20.09 -16.30 13.51
C ALA A 272 -20.15 -16.98 12.12
N LEU A 273 -19.02 -17.04 11.42
CA LEU A 273 -18.86 -17.64 10.09
C LEU A 273 -17.96 -18.88 10.08
N LEU A 274 -17.33 -19.22 11.21
CA LEU A 274 -16.52 -20.43 11.36
C LEU A 274 -17.36 -21.68 11.64
#